data_AF-A0AAD4BMQ7-F1
#
_entry.id   AF-A0AAD4BMQ7-F1
#
_cell.length_a   1.000
_cell.length_b   1.000
_cell.length_c   1.000
_cell.angle_alpha   90.00
_cell.angle_beta   90.00
_cell.angle_gamma   90.00
#
_symmetry.space_group_name_H-M   'P 1'
#
loop_
_entity.id
_entity.type
_entity.pdbx_description
1 polymer ?
#
loop_
_entity_poly.entity_id
_entity_poly.type
_entity_poly.pdbx_seq_one_letter_code
_entity_poly.pdbx_strand_id
1 'polypeptide(L)'
;GTTVVYSPVTGDQIPQGLATDGSGSGFSTSAILWIIFSFVVGAPLLFAGFRGRRLTLGAAVGVAAALATWSVIVNTMDNVGVSDTVLTACIFILFVMGFALGSLEMSRPVAVLVLGILGGLAIGIRIILLGNGLIVSDPDAFFVNWLIIGVCGIAGSILVLCKQRYGILNGCASTGSFLCGLGLDLVVNQQSGMSRGLRYLVDRNRFHVLDTVTNGYSPPMTTVIILAVSLGVTPVFALAQWKVFTHPFS
;
A
#
# COMPACT_ATOMS: atom_id res chain seq x y z
N GLY A 1 8.05 -22.19 -25.69
CA GLY A 1 9.31 -22.64 -25.06
C GLY A 1 9.26 -22.28 -23.59
N THR A 2 9.96 -23.03 -22.74
CA THR A 2 10.11 -22.71 -21.31
C THR A 2 11.28 -21.73 -21.15
N THR A 3 11.00 -20.51 -20.67
CA THR A 3 12.05 -19.52 -20.36
C THR A 3 12.79 -19.95 -19.10
N VAL A 4 14.12 -20.02 -19.17
CA VAL A 4 15.00 -20.37 -18.04
C VAL A 4 15.80 -19.14 -17.63
N VAL A 5 15.90 -18.90 -16.32
CA VAL A 5 16.64 -17.76 -15.75
C VAL A 5 17.93 -18.28 -15.13
N TYR A 6 19.06 -17.64 -15.47
CA TYR A 6 20.38 -17.97 -14.93
C TYR A 6 20.93 -16.83 -14.08
N SER A 7 21.66 -17.19 -13.03
CA SER A 7 22.40 -16.24 -12.19
C SER A 7 23.55 -15.62 -12.98
N PRO A 8 23.67 -14.28 -13.06
CA PRO A 8 24.80 -13.65 -13.74
C PRO A 8 26.12 -13.81 -12.97
N VAL A 9 26.06 -14.19 -11.68
CA VAL A 9 27.24 -14.35 -10.81
C VAL A 9 27.76 -15.78 -10.81
N THR A 10 26.85 -16.76 -10.70
CA THR A 10 27.23 -18.17 -10.54
C THR A 10 27.02 -19.00 -11.80
N GLY A 11 26.22 -18.52 -12.76
CA GLY A 11 25.81 -19.29 -13.93
C GLY A 11 24.76 -20.36 -13.63
N ASP A 12 24.36 -20.53 -12.37
CA ASP A 12 23.38 -21.54 -11.99
C ASP A 12 21.96 -21.14 -12.41
N GLN A 13 21.15 -22.14 -12.70
CA GLN A 13 19.72 -21.95 -12.96
C GLN A 13 19.01 -21.48 -11.67
N ILE A 14 18.28 -20.37 -11.77
CA ILE A 14 17.41 -19.89 -10.69
C ILE A 14 16.00 -20.41 -10.94
N PRO A 15 15.47 -21.32 -10.10
CA PRO A 15 14.11 -21.83 -10.27
C PRO A 15 13.12 -20.68 -10.15
N GLN A 16 12.18 -20.56 -11.08
CA GLN A 16 11.15 -19.51 -11.02
C GLN A 16 9.90 -20.07 -10.34
N GLY A 17 9.33 -19.30 -9.43
CA GLY A 17 8.13 -19.67 -8.67
C GLY A 17 6.85 -19.09 -9.25
N LEU A 18 5.71 -19.57 -8.74
CA LEU A 18 4.44 -18.85 -8.88
C LEU A 18 4.59 -17.59 -8.05
N ALA A 19 4.83 -16.46 -8.71
CA ALA A 19 4.95 -15.16 -8.07
C ALA A 19 3.62 -14.82 -7.37
N THR A 20 3.41 -15.33 -6.17
CA THR A 20 2.24 -15.10 -5.32
C THR A 20 2.59 -14.03 -4.28
N ASP A 21 1.61 -13.19 -3.96
CA ASP A 21 1.72 -12.13 -2.95
C ASP A 21 0.49 -12.11 -2.02
N GLY A 22 -0.36 -13.15 -2.08
CA GLY A 22 -1.60 -13.21 -1.33
C GLY A 22 -2.71 -12.29 -1.85
N SER A 23 -2.57 -11.70 -3.05
CA SER A 23 -3.61 -10.85 -3.66
C SER A 23 -4.69 -11.63 -4.40
N GLY A 24 -4.45 -12.91 -4.71
CA GLY A 24 -5.39 -13.73 -5.47
C GLY A 24 -5.39 -13.42 -6.96
N SER A 25 -6.42 -13.90 -7.66
CA SER A 25 -6.64 -13.64 -9.09
C SER A 25 -8.13 -13.48 -9.38
N GLY A 26 -8.47 -12.53 -10.24
CA GLY A 26 -9.85 -12.15 -10.50
C GLY A 26 -10.60 -11.81 -9.21
N PHE A 27 -11.71 -12.49 -8.97
CA PHE A 27 -12.50 -12.40 -7.74
C PHE A 27 -12.36 -13.66 -6.87
N SER A 28 -11.15 -14.22 -6.78
CA SER A 28 -10.89 -15.27 -5.80
C SER A 28 -11.12 -14.77 -4.35
N THR A 29 -11.23 -15.70 -3.41
CA THR A 29 -11.46 -15.37 -1.98
C THR A 29 -10.47 -14.33 -1.45
N SER A 30 -9.17 -14.48 -1.74
CA SER A 30 -8.15 -13.51 -1.34
C SER A 30 -8.37 -12.13 -1.96
N ALA A 31 -8.74 -12.05 -3.23
CA ALA A 31 -9.00 -10.78 -3.91
C ALA A 31 -10.23 -10.06 -3.31
N ILE A 32 -11.31 -10.80 -3.06
CA ILE A 32 -12.52 -10.27 -2.40
C ILE A 32 -12.19 -9.75 -1.01
N LEU A 33 -11.38 -10.50 -0.24
CA LEU A 33 -10.95 -10.09 1.10
C LEU A 33 -10.16 -8.77 1.06
N TRP A 34 -9.25 -8.58 0.10
CA TRP A 34 -8.53 -7.32 -0.09
C TRP A 34 -9.45 -6.16 -0.49
N ILE A 35 -10.44 -6.40 -1.34
CA ILE A 35 -11.45 -5.39 -1.70
C ILE A 35 -12.22 -4.95 -0.45
N ILE A 36 -12.73 -5.91 0.34
CA ILE A 36 -13.46 -5.63 1.58
C ILE A 36 -12.56 -4.87 2.55
N PHE A 37 -11.33 -5.34 2.77
CA PHE A 37 -10.37 -4.69 3.66
C PHE A 37 -10.11 -3.23 3.27
N SER A 38 -9.85 -2.98 1.99
CA SER A 38 -9.63 -1.66 1.41
C SER A 38 -10.75 -0.68 1.74
N PHE A 39 -12.01 -1.09 1.61
CA PHE A 39 -13.15 -0.21 1.93
C PHE A 39 -13.43 -0.12 3.44
N VAL A 40 -13.36 -1.24 4.18
CA VAL A 40 -13.63 -1.29 5.61
C VAL A 40 -12.65 -0.43 6.40
N VAL A 41 -11.39 -0.36 5.97
CA VAL A 41 -10.38 0.50 6.60
C VAL A 41 -10.33 1.88 5.94
N GLY A 42 -10.39 1.93 4.61
CA GLY A 42 -10.23 3.16 3.84
C GLY A 42 -11.36 4.17 4.03
N ALA A 43 -12.63 3.72 3.96
CA ALA A 43 -13.76 4.63 4.03
C ALA A 43 -13.86 5.31 5.40
N PRO A 44 -13.77 4.61 6.55
CA PRO A 44 -13.79 5.29 7.85
C PRO A 44 -12.65 6.30 8.01
N LEU A 45 -11.44 6.00 7.54
CA LEU A 45 -10.32 6.95 7.55
C LEU A 45 -10.60 8.19 6.68
N LEU A 46 -11.17 7.99 5.49
CA LEU A 46 -11.46 9.05 4.53
C LEU A 46 -12.57 10.00 5.00
N PHE A 47 -13.62 9.47 5.62
CA PHE A 47 -14.80 10.26 6.02
C PHE A 47 -14.76 10.74 7.48
N ALA A 48 -14.24 9.93 8.40
CA ALA A 48 -14.36 10.17 9.83
C ALA A 48 -13.06 9.94 10.62
N GLY A 49 -11.92 9.78 9.93
CA GLY A 49 -10.65 9.42 10.56
C GLY A 49 -10.19 10.43 11.63
N PHE A 50 -10.46 11.72 11.43
CA PHE A 50 -10.10 12.76 12.40
C PHE A 50 -10.85 12.67 13.74
N ARG A 51 -12.04 12.05 13.75
CA ARG A 51 -12.85 11.84 14.97
C ARG A 51 -12.54 10.51 15.66
N GLY A 52 -12.38 9.43 14.88
CA GLY A 52 -12.32 8.07 15.40
C GLY A 52 -10.99 7.70 16.05
N ARG A 53 -10.67 8.21 17.25
CA ARG A 53 -9.35 8.03 17.88
C ARG A 53 -8.77 6.62 17.81
N ARG A 54 -9.39 5.66 18.49
CA ARG A 54 -8.89 4.29 18.56
C ARG A 54 -8.91 3.60 17.21
N LEU A 55 -9.97 3.85 16.43
CA LEU A 55 -10.14 3.29 15.09
C LEU A 55 -9.03 3.76 14.15
N THR A 56 -8.74 5.06 14.12
CA THR A 56 -7.76 5.68 13.23
C THR A 56 -6.34 5.30 13.60
N LEU A 57 -6.01 5.36 14.89
CA LEU A 57 -4.67 5.00 15.36
C LEU A 57 -4.41 3.49 15.24
N GLY A 58 -5.43 2.67 15.54
CA GLY A 58 -5.42 1.24 15.25
C GLY A 58 -5.22 0.98 13.77
N ALA A 59 -6.04 1.59 12.91
CA ALA A 59 -5.93 1.43 11.46
C ALA A 59 -4.55 1.85 10.93
N ALA A 60 -3.97 2.93 11.43
CA ALA A 60 -2.63 3.36 11.03
C ALA A 60 -1.57 2.29 11.36
N VAL A 61 -1.52 1.81 12.61
CA VAL A 61 -0.53 0.79 13.00
C VAL A 61 -0.82 -0.55 12.33
N GLY A 62 -2.09 -0.94 12.20
CA GLY A 62 -2.52 -2.15 11.51
C GLY A 62 -2.14 -2.14 10.03
N VAL A 63 -2.42 -1.06 9.29
CA VAL A 63 -2.04 -0.91 7.87
C VAL A 63 -0.52 -0.93 7.70
N ALA A 64 0.22 -0.27 8.60
CA ALA A 64 1.69 -0.32 8.58
C ALA A 64 2.21 -1.74 8.79
N ALA A 65 1.65 -2.48 9.75
CA ALA A 65 1.99 -3.89 9.97
C ALA A 65 1.66 -4.75 8.74
N ALA A 66 0.46 -4.59 8.17
CA ALA A 66 0.03 -5.32 6.97
C ALA A 66 0.97 -5.06 5.78
N LEU A 67 1.32 -3.79 5.53
CA LEU A 67 2.22 -3.40 4.45
C LEU A 67 3.63 -3.97 4.66
N ALA A 68 4.15 -3.89 5.89
CA ALA A 68 5.48 -4.42 6.22
C ALA A 68 5.52 -5.94 6.06
N THR A 69 4.54 -6.66 6.61
CA THR A 69 4.41 -8.11 6.47
C THR A 69 4.28 -8.53 5.02
N TRP A 70 3.40 -7.88 4.26
CA TRP A 70 3.23 -8.17 2.84
C TRP A 70 4.53 -7.95 2.06
N SER A 71 5.24 -6.85 2.32
CA SER A 71 6.52 -6.55 1.68
C SER A 71 7.58 -7.60 1.98
N VAL A 72 7.63 -8.11 3.22
CA VAL A 72 8.51 -9.22 3.60
C VAL A 72 8.12 -10.47 2.83
N ILE A 73 6.85 -10.88 2.86
CA ILE A 73 6.35 -12.09 2.19
C ILE A 73 6.73 -12.10 0.70
N VAL A 74 6.48 -11.00 -0.02
CA VAL A 74 6.79 -10.90 -1.45
C VAL A 74 8.30 -11.09 -1.71
N ASN A 75 9.15 -10.54 -0.85
CA ASN A 75 10.60 -10.59 -1.02
C ASN A 75 11.28 -11.85 -0.45
N THR A 76 10.58 -12.64 0.37
CA THR A 76 11.14 -13.84 1.00
C THR A 76 10.49 -15.14 0.56
N MET A 77 9.47 -15.10 -0.33
CA MET A 77 8.86 -16.30 -0.90
C MET A 77 9.90 -17.14 -1.65
N ASP A 78 9.84 -18.47 -1.52
CA ASP A 78 10.68 -19.37 -2.31
C ASP A 78 10.03 -19.71 -3.67
N ASN A 79 10.65 -20.62 -4.42
CA ASN A 79 10.15 -21.06 -5.72
C ASN A 79 8.97 -22.06 -5.63
N VAL A 80 8.68 -22.60 -4.44
CA VAL A 80 7.54 -23.52 -4.22
C VAL A 80 6.27 -22.70 -4.00
N GLY A 81 6.39 -21.59 -3.28
CA GLY A 81 5.28 -20.68 -2.99
C GLY A 81 4.35 -21.20 -1.91
N VAL A 82 3.41 -20.33 -1.52
CA VAL A 82 2.37 -20.61 -0.52
C VAL A 82 1.03 -20.18 -1.09
N SER A 83 -0.05 -20.87 -0.76
CA SER A 83 -1.39 -20.50 -1.24
C SER A 83 -1.76 -19.07 -0.84
N ASP A 84 -2.37 -18.31 -1.77
CA ASP A 84 -2.78 -16.92 -1.53
C ASP A 84 -3.61 -16.77 -0.24
N THR A 85 -4.55 -17.69 0.01
CA THR A 85 -5.43 -17.65 1.19
C THR A 85 -4.65 -17.64 2.51
N VAL A 86 -3.59 -18.45 2.61
CA VAL A 86 -2.73 -18.51 3.80
C VAL A 86 -1.95 -17.19 3.95
N LEU A 87 -1.42 -16.66 2.86
CA LEU A 87 -0.70 -15.38 2.87
C LEU A 87 -1.61 -14.22 3.27
N THR A 88 -2.82 -14.14 2.69
CA THR A 88 -3.83 -13.14 3.05
C THR A 88 -4.18 -13.25 4.54
N ALA A 89 -4.37 -14.47 5.06
CA ALA A 89 -4.69 -14.70 6.46
C ALA A 89 -3.54 -14.23 7.38
N CYS A 90 -2.29 -14.55 7.06
CA CYS A 90 -1.12 -14.08 7.82
C CYS A 90 -1.05 -12.54 7.87
N ILE A 91 -1.25 -11.88 6.73
CA ILE A 91 -1.24 -10.42 6.64
C ILE A 91 -2.38 -9.81 7.46
N PHE A 92 -3.58 -10.38 7.40
CA PHE A 92 -4.75 -9.87 8.14
C PHE A 92 -4.65 -10.12 9.64
N ILE A 93 -4.06 -11.23 10.08
CA ILE A 93 -3.78 -11.47 11.51
C ILE A 93 -2.83 -10.39 12.04
N LEU A 94 -1.77 -10.08 11.29
CA LEU A 94 -0.80 -9.05 11.69
C LEU A 94 -1.39 -7.64 11.60
N PHE A 95 -2.31 -7.38 10.66
CA PHE A 95 -3.14 -6.18 10.67
C PHE A 95 -3.94 -6.08 11.97
N VAL A 96 -4.66 -7.13 12.38
CA VAL A 96 -5.50 -7.13 13.59
C VAL A 96 -4.65 -6.92 14.85
N MET A 97 -3.49 -7.57 14.93
CA MET A 97 -2.55 -7.35 16.04
C MET A 97 -2.03 -5.91 16.07
N GLY A 98 -1.61 -5.37 14.92
CA GLY A 98 -1.19 -3.97 14.79
C GLY A 98 -2.30 -3.00 15.15
N PHE A 99 -3.55 -3.30 14.74
CA PHE A 99 -4.72 -2.51 15.08
C PHE A 99 -5.00 -2.50 16.58
N ALA A 100 -4.97 -3.68 17.22
CA ALA A 100 -5.14 -3.79 18.67
C ALA A 100 -4.07 -2.96 19.41
N LEU A 101 -2.80 -3.09 19.02
CA LEU A 101 -1.70 -2.32 19.61
C LEU A 101 -1.85 -0.81 19.38
N GLY A 102 -2.19 -0.39 18.16
CA GLY A 102 -2.39 1.03 17.82
C GLY A 102 -3.61 1.66 18.49
N SER A 103 -4.57 0.86 18.93
CA SER A 103 -5.76 1.33 19.64
C SER A 103 -5.53 1.65 21.12
N LEU A 104 -4.39 1.21 21.69
CA LEU A 104 -4.02 1.43 23.09
C LEU A 104 -3.61 2.89 23.35
N GLU A 105 -3.84 3.38 24.58
CA GLU A 105 -3.43 4.74 24.98
C GLU A 105 -1.91 4.94 24.85
N MET A 106 -1.15 3.93 25.26
CA MET A 106 0.32 4.01 25.33
C MET A 106 0.98 4.14 23.96
N SER A 107 0.35 3.62 22.90
CA SER A 107 0.89 3.68 21.54
C SER A 107 0.51 4.96 20.80
N ARG A 108 -0.32 5.83 21.39
CA ARG A 108 -0.83 7.06 20.76
C ARG A 108 0.22 7.91 20.04
N PRO A 109 1.34 8.32 20.66
CA PRO A 109 2.31 9.19 19.98
C PRO A 109 2.93 8.50 18.75
N VAL A 110 3.23 7.22 18.88
CA VAL A 110 3.79 6.40 17.79
C VAL A 110 2.76 6.21 16.69
N ALA A 111 1.52 5.88 17.02
CA ALA A 111 0.45 5.67 16.04
C ALA A 111 0.11 6.96 15.25
N VAL A 112 0.16 8.13 15.91
CA VAL A 112 0.00 9.43 15.24
C VAL A 112 1.14 9.69 14.27
N LEU A 113 2.39 9.36 14.63
CA LEU A 113 3.53 9.47 13.74
C LEU A 113 3.41 8.51 12.55
N VAL A 114 3.04 7.24 12.80
CA VAL A 114 2.81 6.22 11.76
C VAL A 114 1.71 6.66 10.80
N LEU A 115 0.63 7.26 11.28
CA LEU A 115 -0.42 7.83 10.42
C LEU A 115 0.12 8.92 9.48
N GLY A 116 1.01 9.79 9.98
CA GLY A 116 1.71 10.80 9.17
C GLY A 116 2.57 10.17 8.08
N ILE A 117 3.37 9.16 8.45
CA ILE A 117 4.20 8.38 7.52
C ILE A 117 3.33 7.76 6.43
N LEU A 118 2.29 7.01 6.80
CA LEU A 118 1.39 6.35 5.86
C LEU A 118 0.69 7.33 4.93
N GLY A 119 0.24 8.47 5.44
CA GLY A 119 -0.35 9.52 4.61
C GLY A 119 0.61 10.05 3.56
N GLY A 120 1.89 10.24 3.94
CA GLY A 120 2.95 10.64 3.02
C GLY A 120 3.29 9.54 2.00
N LEU A 121 3.50 8.31 2.46
CA LEU A 121 3.75 7.15 1.60
C LEU A 121 2.63 6.95 0.59
N ALA A 122 1.37 7.07 1.01
CA ALA A 122 0.21 6.95 0.13
C ALA A 122 0.21 7.99 -1.00
N ILE A 123 0.67 9.22 -0.76
CA ILE A 123 0.84 10.24 -1.82
C ILE A 123 1.96 9.80 -2.77
N GLY A 124 3.13 9.48 -2.22
CA GLY A 124 4.30 9.10 -3.01
C GLY A 124 4.03 7.88 -3.89
N ILE A 125 3.44 6.83 -3.32
CA ILE A 125 3.08 5.60 -4.06
C ILE A 125 2.15 5.95 -5.22
N ARG A 126 1.07 6.71 -4.98
CA ARG A 126 0.13 7.07 -6.05
C ARG A 126 0.80 7.85 -7.17
N ILE A 127 1.70 8.77 -6.86
CA ILE A 127 2.50 9.49 -7.85
C ILE A 127 3.32 8.50 -8.68
N ILE A 128 4.08 7.62 -8.03
CA ILE A 128 4.93 6.62 -8.69
C ILE A 128 4.13 5.68 -9.59
N LEU A 129 2.94 5.26 -9.15
CA LEU A 129 2.05 4.36 -9.91
C LEU A 129 1.42 5.00 -11.16
N LEU A 130 1.53 6.31 -11.37
CA LEU A 130 1.06 6.94 -12.62
C LEU A 130 1.95 6.58 -13.82
N GLY A 131 3.20 6.17 -13.59
CA GLY A 131 4.17 5.85 -14.64
C GLY A 131 4.09 4.40 -15.14
N ASN A 132 4.16 4.22 -16.46
CA ASN A 132 4.40 2.90 -17.06
C ASN A 132 5.83 2.44 -16.76
N GLY A 133 6.00 1.20 -16.28
CA GLY A 133 7.26 0.75 -15.69
C GLY A 133 7.68 1.54 -14.44
N LEU A 134 6.74 2.34 -13.89
CA LEU A 134 6.88 3.41 -12.88
C LEU A 134 7.66 4.64 -13.37
N ILE A 135 7.59 5.76 -12.62
CA ILE A 135 8.08 7.07 -13.07
C ILE A 135 9.53 7.05 -13.57
N VAL A 136 10.42 6.37 -12.83
CA VAL A 136 11.78 6.09 -13.30
C VAL A 136 11.88 4.61 -13.61
N SER A 137 11.74 4.27 -14.89
CA SER A 137 11.72 2.88 -15.37
C SER A 137 13.11 2.30 -15.64
N ASP A 138 14.15 3.13 -15.62
CA ASP A 138 15.54 2.71 -15.79
C ASP A 138 15.98 1.80 -14.63
N PRO A 139 16.41 0.55 -14.90
CA PRO A 139 16.85 -0.40 -13.86
C PRO A 139 17.95 0.16 -12.95
N ASP A 140 18.88 0.94 -13.49
CA ASP A 140 20.01 1.49 -12.73
C ASP A 140 19.59 2.63 -11.80
N ALA A 141 18.48 3.31 -12.13
CA ALA A 141 17.91 4.41 -11.37
C ALA A 141 16.59 4.05 -10.66
N PHE A 142 16.21 2.77 -10.61
CA PHE A 142 14.92 2.35 -10.06
C PHE A 142 14.71 2.79 -8.61
N PHE A 143 15.79 2.88 -7.82
CA PHE A 143 15.76 3.34 -6.43
C PHE A 143 15.18 4.75 -6.26
N VAL A 144 15.18 5.58 -7.32
CA VAL A 144 14.61 6.94 -7.29
C VAL A 144 13.11 6.91 -7.01
N ASN A 145 12.39 5.88 -7.47
CA ASN A 145 10.98 5.70 -7.13
C ASN A 145 10.78 5.59 -5.60
N TRP A 146 11.63 4.80 -4.94
CA TRP A 146 11.63 4.65 -3.49
C TRP A 146 12.08 5.91 -2.77
N LEU A 147 13.03 6.66 -3.34
CA LEU A 147 13.46 7.95 -2.80
C LEU A 147 12.28 8.94 -2.75
N ILE A 148 11.51 9.05 -3.84
CA ILE A 148 10.32 9.92 -3.90
C ILE A 148 9.29 9.51 -2.83
N ILE A 149 8.99 8.20 -2.74
CA ILE A 149 8.07 7.66 -1.74
C ILE A 149 8.57 7.97 -0.31
N GLY A 150 9.85 7.74 -0.05
CA GLY A 150 10.48 8.01 1.25
C GLY A 150 10.43 9.49 1.63
N VAL A 151 10.71 10.40 0.69
CA VAL A 151 10.59 11.86 0.90
C VAL A 151 9.15 12.24 1.25
N CYS A 152 8.15 11.71 0.54
CA CYS A 152 6.75 11.96 0.88
C CYS A 152 6.39 11.43 2.27
N GLY A 153 6.85 10.24 2.64
CA GLY A 153 6.67 9.67 3.98
C GLY A 153 7.28 10.54 5.08
N ILE A 154 8.52 11.00 4.90
CA ILE A 154 9.21 11.91 5.83
C ILE A 154 8.47 13.24 5.94
N ALA A 155 8.02 13.82 4.82
CA ALA A 155 7.24 15.06 4.82
C ALA A 155 5.93 14.90 5.61
N GLY A 156 5.26 13.74 5.49
CA GLY A 156 4.09 13.38 6.29
C GLY A 156 4.38 13.34 7.79
N SER A 157 5.51 12.76 8.19
CA SER A 157 5.98 12.75 9.58
C SER A 157 6.27 14.16 10.11
N ILE A 158 7.01 14.95 9.35
CA ILE A 158 7.34 16.35 9.71
C ILE A 158 6.07 17.16 9.90
N LEU A 159 5.08 16.98 9.01
CA LEU A 159 3.80 17.66 9.13
C LEU A 159 3.07 17.32 10.43
N VAL A 160 3.13 16.05 10.87
CA VAL A 160 2.59 15.63 12.17
C VAL A 160 3.36 16.27 13.33
N LEU A 161 4.68 16.31 13.28
CA LEU A 161 5.52 16.87 14.35
C LEU A 161 5.37 18.39 14.48
N CYS A 162 5.37 19.11 13.37
CA CYS A 162 5.30 20.57 13.36
C CYS A 162 3.86 21.10 13.48
N LYS A 163 2.89 20.36 12.92
CA LYS A 163 1.51 20.79 12.71
C LYS A 163 0.53 19.63 12.84
N GLN A 164 0.55 18.97 14.01
CA GLN A 164 -0.18 17.72 14.30
C GLN A 164 -1.61 17.66 13.75
N ARG A 165 -2.41 18.72 13.90
CA ARG A 165 -3.78 18.77 13.36
C ARG A 165 -3.82 18.53 11.84
N TYR A 166 -2.97 19.22 11.09
CA TYR A 166 -2.87 19.08 9.63
C TYR A 166 -2.27 17.72 9.25
N GLY A 167 -1.29 17.25 10.01
CA GLY A 167 -0.69 15.94 9.82
C GLY A 167 -1.71 14.81 9.95
N ILE A 168 -2.57 14.84 10.98
CA ILE A 168 -3.64 13.85 11.17
C ILE A 168 -4.67 13.93 10.05
N LEU A 169 -5.15 15.14 9.68
CA LEU A 169 -6.12 15.31 8.59
C LEU A 169 -5.60 14.77 7.26
N ASN A 170 -4.36 15.11 6.91
CA ASN A 170 -3.70 14.61 5.71
C ASN A 170 -3.48 13.09 5.80
N GLY A 171 -3.03 12.58 6.94
CA GLY A 171 -2.83 11.16 7.19
C GLY A 171 -4.09 10.34 6.96
N CYS A 172 -5.20 10.76 7.57
CA CYS A 172 -6.52 10.13 7.42
C CYS A 172 -7.01 10.17 5.97
N ALA A 173 -7.06 11.37 5.36
CA ALA A 173 -7.61 11.54 4.02
C ALA A 173 -6.76 10.88 2.94
N SER A 174 -5.42 10.95 3.06
CA SER A 174 -4.51 10.35 2.08
C SER A 174 -4.51 8.83 2.15
N THR A 175 -4.37 8.26 3.36
CA THR A 175 -4.40 6.79 3.55
C THR A 175 -5.78 6.23 3.19
N GLY A 176 -6.85 6.91 3.62
CA GLY A 176 -8.23 6.49 3.34
C GLY A 176 -8.57 6.53 1.84
N SER A 177 -8.20 7.60 1.14
CA SER A 177 -8.43 7.71 -0.32
C SER A 177 -7.57 6.74 -1.12
N PHE A 178 -6.34 6.46 -0.67
CA PHE A 178 -5.51 5.42 -1.27
C PHE A 178 -6.16 4.04 -1.16
N LEU A 179 -6.62 3.64 0.03
CA LEU A 179 -7.27 2.34 0.23
C LEU A 179 -8.61 2.25 -0.53
N CYS A 180 -9.42 3.31 -0.53
CA CYS A 180 -10.64 3.34 -1.35
C CYS A 180 -10.32 3.24 -2.85
N GLY A 181 -9.28 3.95 -3.31
CA GLY A 181 -8.79 3.87 -4.68
C GLY A 181 -8.33 2.47 -5.04
N LEU A 182 -7.54 1.83 -4.17
CA LEU A 182 -7.09 0.44 -4.34
C LEU A 182 -8.27 -0.53 -4.38
N GLY A 183 -9.27 -0.37 -3.51
CA GLY A 183 -10.48 -1.19 -3.52
C GLY A 183 -11.29 -1.05 -4.81
N LEU A 184 -11.47 0.19 -5.29
CA LEU A 184 -12.14 0.46 -6.58
C LEU A 184 -11.35 -0.14 -7.75
N ASP A 185 -10.03 0.04 -7.75
CA ASP A 185 -9.17 -0.46 -8.81
C ASP A 185 -9.14 -1.99 -8.84
N LEU A 186 -9.12 -2.67 -7.69
CA LEU A 186 -9.27 -4.13 -7.62
C LEU A 186 -10.62 -4.61 -8.15
N VAL A 187 -11.70 -3.83 -8.00
CA VAL A 187 -13.01 -4.18 -8.59
C VAL A 187 -13.01 -4.01 -10.11
N VAL A 188 -12.39 -2.95 -10.62
CA VAL A 188 -12.45 -2.61 -12.06
C VAL A 188 -11.38 -3.35 -12.86
N ASN A 189 -10.14 -3.30 -12.39
CA ASN A 189 -8.94 -3.76 -13.08
C ASN A 189 -8.34 -5.03 -12.47
N GLN A 190 -8.96 -5.57 -11.41
CA GLN A 190 -8.49 -6.78 -10.72
C GLN A 190 -7.00 -6.64 -10.38
N GLN A 191 -6.18 -7.66 -10.65
CA GLN A 191 -4.76 -7.65 -10.32
C GLN A 191 -3.89 -6.92 -11.35
N SER A 192 -4.47 -6.27 -12.37
CA SER A 192 -3.70 -5.59 -13.44
C SER A 192 -3.40 -4.11 -13.15
N GLY A 193 -4.10 -3.49 -12.20
CA GLY A 193 -3.99 -2.07 -11.90
C GLY A 193 -3.03 -1.75 -10.74
N MET A 194 -3.51 -1.01 -9.74
CA MET A 194 -2.78 -0.57 -8.56
C MET A 194 -2.09 -1.72 -7.83
N SER A 195 -2.73 -2.89 -7.69
CA SER A 195 -2.08 -4.04 -7.04
C SER A 195 -0.88 -4.54 -7.83
N ARG A 196 -0.94 -4.59 -9.17
CA ARG A 196 0.24 -4.91 -10.01
C ARG A 196 1.33 -3.89 -9.80
N GLY A 197 0.98 -2.61 -9.77
CA GLY A 197 1.93 -1.52 -9.56
C GLY A 197 2.63 -1.62 -8.21
N LEU A 198 1.87 -1.88 -7.14
CA LEU A 198 2.42 -2.11 -5.79
C LEU A 198 3.38 -3.28 -5.78
N ARG A 199 2.97 -4.42 -6.37
CA ARG A 199 3.84 -5.59 -6.49
C ARG A 199 5.10 -5.26 -7.27
N TYR A 200 4.96 -4.69 -8.46
CA TYR A 200 6.08 -4.32 -9.32
C TYR A 200 7.03 -3.33 -8.64
N LEU A 201 6.54 -2.46 -7.75
CA LEU A 201 7.36 -1.56 -6.95
C LEU A 201 8.17 -2.30 -5.86
N VAL A 202 7.56 -3.29 -5.19
CA VAL A 202 8.10 -3.93 -3.98
C VAL A 202 8.84 -5.24 -4.25
N ASP A 203 8.46 -5.98 -5.28
CA ASP A 203 9.00 -7.31 -5.56
C ASP A 203 10.42 -7.23 -6.14
N ARG A 204 11.42 -7.60 -5.33
CA ARG A 204 12.82 -7.78 -5.72
C ARG A 204 13.28 -9.22 -5.52
N ASN A 205 12.33 -10.15 -5.50
CA ASN A 205 12.63 -11.55 -5.26
C ASN A 205 13.24 -12.21 -6.50
N ARG A 206 14.38 -12.89 -6.32
CA ARG A 206 15.08 -13.62 -7.41
C ARG A 206 14.23 -14.74 -8.03
N PHE A 207 13.26 -15.27 -7.29
CA PHE A 207 12.38 -16.34 -7.76
C PHE A 207 11.18 -15.82 -8.58
N HIS A 208 10.95 -14.50 -8.61
CA HIS A 208 9.87 -13.84 -9.34
C HIS A 208 10.37 -13.00 -10.53
N VAL A 209 11.65 -13.10 -10.89
CA VAL A 209 12.27 -12.28 -11.95
C VAL A 209 11.54 -12.46 -13.27
N LEU A 210 11.18 -13.70 -13.62
CA LEU A 210 10.46 -13.96 -14.86
C LEU A 210 9.12 -13.19 -14.90
N ASP A 211 8.32 -13.27 -13.83
CA ASP A 211 7.06 -12.54 -13.74
C ASP A 211 7.25 -11.01 -13.83
N THR A 212 8.23 -10.48 -13.10
CA THR A 212 8.51 -9.04 -13.08
C THR A 212 8.94 -8.53 -14.46
N VAL A 213 9.77 -9.29 -15.19
CA VAL A 213 10.26 -8.91 -16.52
C VAL A 213 9.20 -9.13 -17.61
N THR A 214 8.43 -10.22 -17.57
CA THR A 214 7.45 -10.51 -18.63
C THR A 214 6.18 -9.71 -18.50
N ASN A 215 5.68 -9.55 -17.27
CA ASN A 215 4.38 -8.92 -17.03
C ASN A 215 4.51 -7.44 -16.68
N GLY A 216 5.65 -7.01 -16.11
CA GLY A 216 5.96 -5.60 -15.86
C GLY A 216 4.88 -4.85 -15.06
N TYR A 217 4.81 -3.53 -15.22
CA TYR A 217 3.68 -2.73 -14.80
C TYR A 217 3.31 -1.72 -15.88
N SER A 218 2.11 -1.88 -16.45
CA SER A 218 1.55 -0.93 -17.39
C SER A 218 0.14 -0.59 -16.95
N PRO A 219 -0.08 0.54 -16.24
CA PRO A 219 -1.37 0.84 -15.65
C PRO A 219 -2.44 1.02 -16.73
N PRO A 220 -3.59 0.33 -16.64
CA PRO A 220 -4.77 0.66 -17.44
C PRO A 220 -5.16 2.14 -17.29
N MET A 221 -5.74 2.74 -18.32
CA MET A 221 -6.19 4.14 -18.27
C MET A 221 -7.17 4.39 -17.11
N THR A 222 -8.02 3.41 -16.81
CA THR A 222 -8.92 3.41 -15.64
C THR A 222 -8.13 3.48 -14.33
N THR A 223 -7.03 2.75 -14.17
CA THR A 223 -6.14 2.85 -13.00
C THR A 223 -5.53 4.25 -12.89
N VAL A 224 -5.06 4.83 -14.00
CA VAL A 224 -4.51 6.20 -14.01
C VAL A 224 -5.55 7.21 -13.54
N ILE A 225 -6.80 7.09 -14.02
CA ILE A 225 -7.92 7.94 -13.58
C ILE A 225 -8.19 7.75 -12.08
N ILE A 226 -8.26 6.51 -11.60
CA ILE A 226 -8.51 6.21 -10.17
C ILE A 226 -7.40 6.80 -9.30
N LEU A 227 -6.13 6.66 -9.70
CA LEU A 227 -4.99 7.25 -9.01
C LEU A 227 -5.09 8.77 -8.95
N ALA A 228 -5.32 9.43 -10.10
CA ALA A 228 -5.46 10.88 -10.18
C ALA A 228 -6.64 11.41 -9.35
N VAL A 229 -7.80 10.75 -9.43
CA VAL A 229 -8.99 11.10 -8.63
C VAL A 229 -8.71 10.90 -7.15
N SER A 230 -8.13 9.77 -6.74
CA SER A 230 -7.81 9.51 -5.33
C SER A 230 -6.87 10.58 -4.75
N LEU A 231 -5.89 11.04 -5.53
CA LEU A 231 -5.01 12.17 -5.16
C LEU A 231 -5.82 13.46 -5.03
N GLY A 232 -6.64 13.79 -6.03
CA GLY A 232 -7.45 15.01 -6.05
C GLY A 232 -8.47 15.10 -4.90
N VAL A 233 -9.06 13.98 -4.49
CA VAL A 233 -10.02 13.96 -3.37
C VAL A 233 -9.34 14.04 -1.99
N THR A 234 -8.03 13.76 -1.89
CA THR A 234 -7.29 13.84 -0.62
C THR A 234 -7.44 15.20 0.07
N PRO A 235 -7.10 16.34 -0.57
CA PRO A 235 -7.28 17.66 0.05
C PRO A 235 -8.76 18.00 0.29
N VAL A 236 -9.67 17.56 -0.57
CA VAL A 236 -11.13 17.80 -0.41
C VAL A 236 -11.64 17.16 0.87
N PHE A 237 -11.32 15.88 1.10
CA PHE A 237 -11.74 15.17 2.31
C PHE A 237 -11.00 15.65 3.56
N ALA A 238 -9.72 16.04 3.45
CA ALA A 238 -9.01 16.67 4.56
C ALA A 238 -9.70 17.98 4.99
N LEU A 239 -10.12 18.82 4.02
CA LEU A 239 -10.86 20.05 4.30
C LEU A 239 -12.26 19.77 4.84
N ALA A 240 -12.97 18.76 4.32
CA ALA A 240 -14.28 18.36 4.82
C ALA A 240 -14.20 17.91 6.28
N GLN A 241 -13.25 17.03 6.61
CA GLN A 241 -13.02 16.60 8.00
C GLN A 241 -12.64 17.78 8.91
N TRP A 242 -11.81 18.71 8.41
CA TRP A 242 -11.45 19.92 9.17
C TRP A 242 -12.65 20.81 9.50
N LYS A 243 -13.60 20.97 8.58
CA LYS A 243 -14.81 21.77 8.78
C LYS A 243 -15.83 21.09 9.68
N VAL A 244 -16.00 19.77 9.54
CA VAL A 244 -17.02 19.00 10.29
C VAL A 244 -16.56 18.75 11.73
N PHE A 245 -15.26 18.56 11.97
CA PHE A 245 -14.72 18.20 13.27
C PHE A 245 -13.81 19.30 13.84
N THR A 246 -14.23 19.88 14.96
CA THR A 246 -13.55 21.01 15.61
C THR A 246 -12.25 20.60 16.30
N HIS A 247 -12.23 19.42 16.92
CA HIS A 247 -11.06 18.86 17.62
C HIS A 247 -10.73 17.46 17.11
N PRO A 248 -9.43 17.10 17.06
CA PRO A 248 -9.05 15.72 16.79
C PRO A 248 -9.50 14.84 17.95
N PHE A 249 -10.07 13.68 17.62
CA PHE A 249 -10.29 12.60 18.59
C PHE A 249 -11.29 12.91 19.73
N SER A 250 -12.21 13.87 19.52
CA SER A 250 -13.29 14.26 20.44
C SER A 250 -14.65 13.73 20.03
#